data_AF-A0A2G8LQM3-F1
#
_entry.id   AF-A0A2G8LQM3-F1
#
_cell.length_a   1.000
_cell.length_b   1.000
_cell.length_c   1.000
_cell.angle_alpha   90.00
_cell.angle_beta   90.00
_cell.angle_gamma   90.00
#
_symmetry.space_group_name_H-M   'P 1'
#
loop_
_entity.id
_entity.type
_entity.pdbx_description
1 polymer ?
#
loop_
_entity_poly.entity_id
_entity_poly.type
_entity_poly.pdbx_seq_one_letter_code
_entity_poly.pdbx_strand_id
1 'polypeptide(L)'
;MPNFATLTILLLRQAVFRFVQDELAPKAAEIDATDEFTERRDLWKKMGDLGLHGITVPEEDGGTGGGYLDHCIVMEEVSRASGAIALAYGAHSNLCINQISRNGTAQQKAKYLPKLISGEHIGALAMSETNSGSDVVSMKCKAELKGDYYVLNGSKFWITNGPDADVLVVYAKTDPKAKAQHAISTFLIEKGMEGFTTAQKLNKLGMRGSSTCELVFEDCKVPVSNVMGGLNAGVYVLMSGLDLERLVLSAGPIGPELPPLDGRQGDGGEGSVNTLNFDAEFVETSENYKAPFAQCIVRLDRIGYDTTAT
;
A
#
# COMPACT_ATOMS: atom_id res chain seq x y z
N MET A 1 5.54 18.31 33.12
CA MET A 1 5.95 18.79 31.79
C MET A 1 6.00 17.57 30.88
N PRO A 2 5.45 17.61 29.65
CA PRO A 2 5.65 16.52 28.69
C PRO A 2 7.15 16.34 28.45
N ASN A 3 7.62 15.10 28.29
CA ASN A 3 9.01 14.87 27.90
C ASN A 3 9.22 15.28 26.42
N PHE A 4 10.47 15.48 26.02
CA PHE A 4 10.80 15.96 24.67
C PHE A 4 10.24 15.06 23.55
N ALA A 5 10.26 13.74 23.75
CA ALA A 5 9.70 12.78 22.80
C ALA A 5 8.19 12.95 22.59
N THR A 6 7.43 13.19 23.68
CA THR A 6 5.99 13.51 23.59
C THR A 6 5.75 14.81 22.83
N LEU A 7 6.61 15.82 23.00
CA LEU A 7 6.46 17.09 22.29
C LEU A 7 6.68 16.92 20.78
N THR A 8 7.69 16.16 20.36
CA THR A 8 7.97 15.90 18.94
C THR A 8 6.80 15.20 18.25
N ILE A 9 6.24 14.17 18.89
CA ILE A 9 5.07 13.43 18.41
C ILE A 9 3.84 14.34 18.23
N LEU A 10 3.58 15.21 19.20
CA LEU A 10 2.45 16.15 19.12
C LEU A 10 2.64 17.18 18.00
N LEU A 11 3.88 17.66 17.80
CA LEU A 11 4.20 18.57 16.71
C LEU A 11 4.03 17.91 15.34
N LEU A 12 4.50 16.67 15.17
CA LEU A 12 4.28 15.89 13.96
C LEU A 12 2.78 15.76 13.67
N ARG A 13 2.01 15.28 14.66
CA ARG A 13 0.56 15.11 14.52
C ARG A 13 -0.13 16.42 14.12
N GLN A 14 0.22 17.53 14.79
CA GLN A 14 -0.39 18.83 14.52
C GLN A 14 -0.04 19.35 13.11
N ALA A 15 1.18 19.13 12.64
CA ALA A 15 1.62 19.52 11.31
C ALA A 15 0.90 18.71 10.23
N VAL A 16 0.84 17.39 10.38
CA VAL A 16 0.14 16.50 9.44
C VAL A 16 -1.35 16.80 9.44
N PHE A 17 -1.97 16.96 10.61
CA PHE A 17 -3.38 17.33 10.74
C PHE A 17 -3.69 18.61 9.94
N ARG A 18 -2.93 19.69 10.12
CA ARG A 18 -3.16 20.93 9.36
C ARG A 18 -3.02 20.71 7.86
N PHE A 19 -1.95 20.03 7.45
CA PHE A 19 -1.71 19.72 6.05
C PHE A 19 -2.89 18.95 5.43
N VAL A 20 -3.37 17.87 6.07
CA VAL A 20 -4.45 17.05 5.51
C VAL A 20 -5.80 17.77 5.56
N GLN A 21 -6.03 18.66 6.52
CA GLN A 21 -7.25 19.49 6.55
C GLN A 21 -7.27 20.52 5.42
N ASP A 22 -6.11 21.05 5.04
CA ASP A 22 -6.02 22.07 3.99
C ASP A 22 -5.98 21.44 2.59
N GLU A 23 -5.26 20.33 2.41
CA GLU A 23 -4.93 19.78 1.09
C GLU A 23 -5.78 18.58 0.66
N LEU A 24 -6.33 17.82 1.61
CA LEU A 24 -6.99 16.53 1.35
C LEU A 24 -8.45 16.48 1.77
N ALA A 25 -8.78 16.90 3.00
CA ALA A 25 -10.14 16.82 3.54
C ALA A 25 -11.21 17.47 2.64
N PRO A 26 -10.97 18.65 2.00
CA PRO A 26 -11.97 19.27 1.12
C PRO A 26 -12.29 18.44 -0.14
N LYS A 27 -11.40 17.50 -0.52
CA LYS A 27 -11.49 16.71 -1.75
C LYS A 27 -12.01 15.29 -1.50
N ALA A 28 -12.03 14.85 -0.23
CA ALA A 28 -12.26 13.45 0.13
C ALA A 28 -13.60 12.90 -0.37
N ALA A 29 -14.69 13.67 -0.28
CA ALA A 29 -16.02 13.25 -0.73
C ALA A 29 -16.10 13.08 -2.26
N GLU A 30 -15.46 13.98 -3.02
CA GLU A 30 -15.42 13.89 -4.48
C GLU A 30 -14.56 12.69 -4.94
N ILE A 31 -13.43 12.47 -4.28
CA ILE A 31 -12.55 11.32 -4.54
C ILE A 31 -13.31 10.00 -4.37
N ASP A 32 -14.10 9.87 -3.30
CA ASP A 32 -14.91 8.67 -3.06
C ASP A 32 -16.03 8.51 -4.10
N ALA A 33 -16.80 9.57 -4.34
CA ALA A 33 -17.93 9.55 -5.26
C ALA A 33 -17.51 9.20 -6.71
N THR A 34 -16.41 9.78 -7.16
CA THR A 34 -15.90 9.59 -8.53
C THR A 34 -15.02 8.35 -8.67
N ASP A 35 -14.49 7.83 -7.57
CA ASP A 35 -13.39 6.85 -7.56
C ASP A 35 -12.20 7.32 -8.40
N GLU A 36 -11.90 8.62 -8.38
CA GLU A 36 -10.79 9.21 -9.12
C GLU A 36 -10.08 10.26 -8.27
N PHE A 37 -8.76 10.40 -8.43
CA PHE A 37 -8.01 11.47 -7.79
C PHE A 37 -6.96 12.05 -8.75
N THR A 38 -7.37 13.07 -9.49
CA THR A 38 -6.56 13.69 -10.55
C THR A 38 -5.34 14.45 -10.01
N GLU A 39 -5.45 15.05 -8.82
CA GLU A 39 -4.37 15.81 -8.17
C GLU A 39 -3.42 14.94 -7.34
N ARG A 40 -3.54 13.62 -7.45
CA ARG A 40 -2.78 12.66 -6.65
C ARG A 40 -1.27 12.90 -6.68
N ARG A 41 -0.71 13.14 -7.86
CA ARG A 41 0.74 13.36 -8.04
C ARG A 41 1.23 14.63 -7.35
N ASP A 42 0.41 15.68 -7.34
CA ASP A 42 0.74 16.93 -6.66
C ASP A 42 0.66 16.76 -5.15
N LEU A 43 -0.37 16.07 -4.63
CA LEU A 43 -0.44 15.72 -3.20
C LEU A 43 0.78 14.88 -2.79
N TRP A 44 1.17 13.89 -3.60
CA TRP A 44 2.34 13.04 -3.32
C TRP A 44 3.62 13.85 -3.18
N LYS A 45 3.87 14.82 -4.06
CA LYS A 45 5.04 15.70 -3.95
C LYS A 45 5.00 16.57 -2.69
N LYS A 46 3.84 17.16 -2.37
CA LYS A 46 3.67 17.95 -1.14
C LYS A 46 3.91 17.11 0.12
N MET A 47 3.46 15.85 0.14
CA MET A 47 3.75 14.91 1.23
C MET A 47 5.25 14.57 1.30
N GLY A 48 5.92 14.47 0.15
CA GLY A 48 7.38 14.30 0.06
C GLY A 48 8.15 15.50 0.60
N ASP A 49 7.74 16.73 0.28
CA ASP A 49 8.33 17.97 0.79
C ASP A 49 8.23 18.08 2.32
N LEU A 50 7.19 17.47 2.91
CA LEU A 50 7.01 17.34 4.36
C LEU A 50 7.78 16.15 4.98
N GLY A 51 8.45 15.33 4.16
CA GLY A 51 9.21 14.16 4.61
C GLY A 51 8.36 12.93 4.95
N LEU A 52 7.07 12.92 4.60
CA LEU A 52 6.13 11.89 5.08
C LEU A 52 6.35 10.51 4.44
N HIS A 53 6.83 10.46 3.20
CA HIS A 53 7.05 9.18 2.50
C HIS A 53 8.28 8.43 3.02
N GLY A 54 9.33 9.17 3.39
CA GLY A 54 10.60 8.63 3.91
C GLY A 54 10.66 8.53 5.44
N ILE A 55 9.51 8.51 6.12
CA ILE A 55 9.45 8.69 7.57
C ILE A 55 10.21 7.63 8.37
N THR A 56 10.21 6.37 7.90
CA THR A 56 10.96 5.25 8.53
C THR A 56 12.29 4.95 7.84
N VAL A 57 12.67 5.72 6.83
CA VAL A 57 13.92 5.54 6.11
C VAL A 57 15.05 6.26 6.88
N PRO A 58 16.22 5.62 7.07
CA PRO A 58 17.38 6.28 7.69
C PRO A 58 17.76 7.59 6.99
N GLU A 59 18.28 8.55 7.74
CA GLU A 59 18.74 9.84 7.18
C GLU A 59 19.83 9.66 6.12
N GLU A 60 20.72 8.67 6.28
CA GLU A 60 21.77 8.32 5.31
C GLU A 60 21.23 7.88 3.95
N ASP A 61 20.01 7.35 3.92
CA ASP A 61 19.28 6.93 2.72
C ASP A 61 18.27 8.00 2.24
N GLY A 62 18.30 9.21 2.84
CA GLY A 62 17.48 10.37 2.46
C GLY A 62 16.12 10.47 3.15
N GLY A 63 15.85 9.65 4.16
CA GLY A 63 14.63 9.73 4.97
C GLY A 63 14.73 10.67 6.17
N THR A 64 13.74 10.61 7.05
CA THR A 64 13.72 11.42 8.29
C THR A 64 14.17 10.65 9.53
N GLY A 65 14.48 9.35 9.42
CA GLY A 65 14.95 8.53 10.53
C GLY A 65 13.94 8.30 11.67
N GLY A 66 12.65 8.53 11.42
CA GLY A 66 11.57 8.33 12.39
C GLY A 66 11.26 6.86 12.66
N GLY A 67 10.50 6.62 13.72
CA GLY A 67 10.03 5.29 14.10
C GLY A 67 8.67 4.93 13.49
N TYR A 68 8.26 3.67 13.66
CA TYR A 68 6.92 3.22 13.24
C TYR A 68 5.79 3.93 13.99
N LEU A 69 6.03 4.44 15.20
CA LEU A 69 5.05 5.28 15.91
C LEU A 69 4.79 6.58 15.15
N ASP A 70 5.84 7.23 14.64
CA ASP A 70 5.72 8.43 13.82
C ASP A 70 4.94 8.12 12.54
N HIS A 71 5.20 6.96 11.92
CA HIS A 71 4.47 6.48 10.76
C HIS A 71 2.99 6.21 11.06
N CYS A 72 2.66 5.57 12.18
CA CYS A 72 1.29 5.37 12.63
C CYS A 72 0.55 6.71 12.82
N ILE A 73 1.22 7.73 13.38
CA ILE A 73 0.64 9.06 13.54
C ILE A 73 0.31 9.68 12.18
N VAL A 74 1.21 9.60 11.21
CA VAL A 74 0.93 10.09 9.85
C VAL A 74 -0.25 9.32 9.23
N MET A 75 -0.26 7.99 9.35
CA MET A 75 -1.33 7.15 8.84
C MET A 75 -2.69 7.52 9.45
N GLU A 76 -2.77 7.70 10.77
CA GLU A 76 -3.98 8.15 11.47
C GLU A 76 -4.49 9.49 10.93
N GLU A 77 -3.61 10.49 10.80
CA GLU A 77 -4.03 11.82 10.37
C GLU A 77 -4.44 11.85 8.89
N VAL A 78 -3.75 11.12 8.01
CA VAL A 78 -4.19 10.98 6.60
C VAL A 78 -5.52 10.24 6.53
N SER A 79 -5.71 9.16 7.32
CA SER A 79 -6.96 8.41 7.37
C SER A 79 -8.13 9.24 7.89
N ARG A 80 -7.89 10.15 8.84
CA ARG A 80 -8.90 11.10 9.33
C ARG A 80 -9.47 11.96 8.19
N ALA A 81 -8.65 12.34 7.21
CA ALA A 81 -9.09 13.13 6.08
C ALA A 81 -9.68 12.27 4.95
N SER A 82 -9.04 11.15 4.61
CA SER A 82 -9.55 10.21 3.60
C SER A 82 -8.95 8.81 3.79
N GLY A 83 -9.81 7.82 4.07
CA GLY A 83 -9.38 6.42 4.17
C GLY A 83 -8.72 5.89 2.89
N ALA A 84 -9.24 6.28 1.72
CA ALA A 84 -8.70 5.85 0.43
C ALA A 84 -7.27 6.35 0.19
N ILE A 85 -7.01 7.63 0.46
CA ILE A 85 -5.67 8.20 0.28
C ILE A 85 -4.70 7.68 1.35
N ALA A 86 -5.18 7.40 2.56
CA ALA A 86 -4.37 6.77 3.58
C ALA A 86 -3.95 5.35 3.20
N LEU A 87 -4.85 4.53 2.63
CA LEU A 87 -4.50 3.20 2.13
C LEU A 87 -3.42 3.29 1.04
N ALA A 88 -3.61 4.20 0.09
CA ALA A 88 -2.65 4.46 -0.97
C ALA A 88 -1.27 4.95 -0.44
N TYR A 89 -1.27 5.80 0.59
CA TYR A 89 -0.08 6.26 1.30
C TYR A 89 0.61 5.12 2.05
N GLY A 90 -0.13 4.27 2.77
CA GLY A 90 0.41 3.11 3.46
C GLY A 90 1.10 2.14 2.51
N ALA A 91 0.47 1.85 1.36
CA ALA A 91 1.06 1.02 0.31
C ALA A 91 2.38 1.61 -0.25
N HIS A 92 2.45 2.93 -0.38
CA HIS A 92 3.64 3.60 -0.87
C HIS A 92 4.76 3.67 0.19
N SER A 93 4.47 4.24 1.36
CA SER A 93 5.44 4.54 2.41
C SER A 93 5.89 3.32 3.21
N ASN A 94 5.00 2.35 3.45
CA ASN A 94 5.33 1.13 4.17
C ASN A 94 5.56 -0.05 3.22
N LEU A 95 4.57 -0.45 2.43
CA LEU A 95 4.68 -1.69 1.65
C LEU A 95 5.79 -1.61 0.59
N CYS A 96 6.04 -0.43 0.01
CA CYS A 96 7.11 -0.23 -0.98
C CYS A 96 8.39 0.36 -0.36
N ILE A 97 8.35 1.60 0.14
CA ILE A 97 9.54 2.32 0.61
C ILE A 97 10.23 1.60 1.77
N ASN A 98 9.50 1.23 2.83
CA ASN A 98 10.08 0.53 3.97
C ASN A 98 10.71 -0.82 3.57
N GLN A 99 10.08 -1.55 2.64
CA GLN A 99 10.64 -2.81 2.13
C GLN A 99 11.96 -2.62 1.38
N ILE A 100 12.06 -1.60 0.52
CA ILE A 100 13.30 -1.24 -0.19
C ILE A 100 14.37 -0.77 0.81
N SER A 101 13.99 0.05 1.79
CA SER A 101 14.90 0.54 2.82
C SER A 101 15.49 -0.59 3.67
N ARG A 102 14.72 -1.64 3.95
CA ARG A 102 15.15 -2.76 4.80
C ARG A 102 15.95 -3.83 4.05
N ASN A 103 15.56 -4.11 2.80
CA ASN A 103 16.05 -5.30 2.07
C ASN A 103 16.82 -4.97 0.79
N GLY A 104 16.82 -3.70 0.37
CA GLY A 104 17.54 -3.23 -0.80
C GLY A 104 19.05 -3.15 -0.57
N THR A 105 19.82 -3.46 -1.60
CA THR A 105 21.26 -3.15 -1.62
C THR A 105 21.49 -1.64 -1.66
N ALA A 106 22.70 -1.18 -1.35
CA ALA A 106 23.05 0.24 -1.45
C ALA A 106 22.75 0.82 -2.85
N GLN A 107 22.98 0.03 -3.91
CA GLN A 107 22.69 0.45 -5.29
C GLN A 107 21.18 0.55 -5.56
N GLN A 108 20.38 -0.40 -5.06
CA GLN A 108 18.92 -0.36 -5.20
C GLN A 108 18.34 0.83 -4.43
N LYS A 109 18.77 1.05 -3.18
CA LYS A 109 18.37 2.18 -2.35
C LYS A 109 18.66 3.51 -3.04
N ALA A 110 19.90 3.72 -3.49
CA ALA A 110 20.32 4.93 -4.18
C ALA A 110 19.54 5.16 -5.50
N LYS A 111 19.11 4.09 -6.18
CA LYS A 111 18.32 4.18 -7.41
C LYS A 111 16.86 4.58 -7.15
N TYR A 112 16.22 3.94 -6.17
CA TYR A 112 14.76 4.02 -6.01
C TYR A 112 14.28 4.98 -4.93
N LEU A 113 14.95 5.03 -3.78
CA LEU A 113 14.46 5.77 -2.62
C LEU A 113 14.32 7.28 -2.88
N PRO A 114 15.27 7.99 -3.54
CA PRO A 114 15.15 9.45 -3.69
C PRO A 114 13.86 9.90 -4.39
N LYS A 115 13.46 9.19 -5.45
CA LYS A 115 12.24 9.51 -6.21
C LYS A 115 10.96 9.06 -5.49
N LEU A 116 11.03 7.97 -4.74
CA LEU A 116 9.90 7.52 -3.93
C LEU A 116 9.68 8.46 -2.74
N ILE A 117 10.74 8.86 -2.04
CA ILE A 117 10.68 9.76 -0.87
C ILE A 117 10.18 11.15 -1.25
N SER A 118 10.64 11.70 -2.38
CA SER A 118 10.16 12.99 -2.89
C SER A 118 8.74 12.96 -3.43
N GLY A 119 8.15 11.78 -3.62
CA GLY A 119 6.83 11.61 -4.25
C GLY A 119 6.81 11.83 -5.77
N GLU A 120 7.96 11.96 -6.42
CA GLU A 120 8.07 11.93 -7.89
C GLU A 120 7.56 10.58 -8.42
N HIS A 121 7.94 9.49 -7.74
CA HIS A 121 7.50 8.14 -8.03
C HIS A 121 6.47 7.65 -7.01
N ILE A 122 5.50 6.87 -7.48
CA ILE A 122 4.56 6.13 -6.64
C ILE A 122 5.02 4.68 -6.53
N GLY A 123 4.83 4.11 -5.34
CA GLY A 123 5.26 2.77 -4.98
C GLY A 123 4.07 1.85 -4.75
N ALA A 124 4.24 0.57 -5.09
CA ALA A 124 3.31 -0.50 -4.77
C ALA A 124 4.05 -1.76 -4.31
N LEU A 125 3.30 -2.71 -3.77
CA LEU A 125 3.76 -4.06 -3.48
C LEU A 125 2.74 -5.05 -4.05
N ALA A 126 3.22 -6.19 -4.55
CA ALA A 126 2.36 -7.21 -5.14
C ALA A 126 2.74 -8.62 -4.67
N MET A 127 1.94 -9.15 -3.74
CA MET A 127 2.06 -10.53 -3.26
C MET A 127 0.87 -11.41 -3.68
N SER A 128 -0.35 -10.88 -3.56
CA SER A 128 -1.61 -11.60 -3.74
C SER A 128 -1.93 -11.95 -5.19
N GLU A 129 -2.62 -13.07 -5.39
CA GLU A 129 -3.12 -13.55 -6.68
C GLU A 129 -4.58 -13.99 -6.55
N THR A 130 -5.29 -14.15 -7.67
CA THR A 130 -6.70 -14.57 -7.68
C THR A 130 -6.98 -15.86 -6.91
N ASN A 131 -6.00 -16.76 -6.80
CA ASN A 131 -6.10 -18.03 -6.07
C ASN A 131 -5.17 -18.11 -4.85
N SER A 132 -4.54 -17.00 -4.44
CA SER A 132 -3.53 -16.97 -3.37
C SER A 132 -3.61 -15.63 -2.62
N GLY A 133 -4.56 -15.57 -1.70
CA GLY A 133 -4.77 -14.48 -0.74
C GLY A 133 -4.20 -14.85 0.63
N SER A 134 -5.03 -15.46 1.50
CA SER A 134 -4.62 -15.94 2.84
C SER A 134 -3.45 -16.93 2.79
N ASP A 135 -3.42 -17.82 1.79
CA ASP A 135 -2.28 -18.71 1.50
C ASP A 135 -1.34 -18.08 0.46
N VAL A 136 -0.71 -16.96 0.81
CA VAL A 136 0.14 -16.16 -0.08
C VAL A 136 1.36 -16.93 -0.63
N VAL A 137 1.83 -17.96 0.08
CA VAL A 137 3.00 -18.76 -0.34
C VAL A 137 2.64 -19.74 -1.47
N SER A 138 1.35 -20.03 -1.67
CA SER A 138 0.87 -20.89 -2.75
C SER A 138 0.90 -20.23 -4.15
N MET A 139 1.24 -18.94 -4.23
CA MET A 139 1.35 -18.11 -5.45
C MET A 139 1.95 -18.85 -6.66
N LYS A 140 1.48 -18.53 -7.87
CA LYS A 140 1.81 -19.23 -9.12
C LYS A 140 2.60 -18.37 -10.08
N CYS A 141 2.61 -17.04 -9.92
CA CYS A 141 3.48 -16.17 -10.71
C CYS A 141 4.93 -16.66 -10.60
N LYS A 142 5.54 -16.95 -11.75
CA LYS A 142 6.84 -17.61 -11.85
C LYS A 142 7.89 -16.64 -12.38
N ALA A 143 9.13 -16.84 -11.97
CA ALA A 143 10.29 -16.11 -12.47
C ALA A 143 11.39 -17.10 -12.86
N GLU A 144 11.68 -17.21 -14.16
CA GLU A 144 12.69 -18.13 -14.69
C GLU A 144 13.97 -17.38 -15.07
N LEU A 145 15.12 -17.81 -14.57
CA LEU A 145 16.41 -17.23 -14.95
C LEU A 145 16.74 -17.54 -16.41
N LYS A 146 17.08 -16.51 -17.19
CA LYS A 146 17.54 -16.59 -18.58
C LYS A 146 18.79 -15.71 -18.75
N GLY A 147 19.96 -16.26 -18.43
CA GLY A 147 21.22 -15.52 -18.51
C GLY A 147 21.35 -14.49 -17.39
N ASP A 148 21.29 -13.20 -17.74
CA ASP A 148 21.46 -12.05 -16.84
C ASP A 148 20.13 -11.37 -16.45
N TYR A 149 18.99 -11.96 -16.81
CA TYR A 149 17.65 -11.52 -16.39
C TYR A 149 16.74 -12.69 -16.03
N TYR A 150 15.68 -12.39 -15.29
CA TYR A 150 14.55 -13.28 -15.04
C TYR A 150 13.41 -12.95 -16.00
N VAL A 151 12.67 -13.97 -16.41
CA VAL A 151 11.43 -13.84 -17.16
C VAL A 151 10.27 -14.15 -16.23
N LEU A 152 9.47 -13.14 -15.91
CA LEU A 152 8.28 -13.25 -15.08
C LEU A 152 7.05 -13.54 -15.93
N ASN A 153 6.23 -14.50 -15.48
CA ASN A 153 4.99 -14.87 -16.12
C ASN A 153 3.90 -15.16 -15.08
N GLY A 154 2.72 -14.56 -15.25
CA GLY A 154 1.57 -14.70 -14.38
C GLY A 154 0.87 -13.37 -14.13
N SER A 155 0.05 -13.31 -13.09
CA SER A 155 -0.59 -12.08 -12.66
C SER A 155 -0.57 -11.91 -11.15
N LYS A 156 -0.78 -10.67 -10.70
CA LYS A 156 -1.01 -10.31 -9.30
C LYS A 156 -2.32 -9.55 -9.20
N PHE A 157 -3.08 -9.75 -8.14
CA PHE A 157 -4.43 -9.22 -8.02
C PHE A 157 -4.59 -8.45 -6.70
N TRP A 158 -5.51 -7.48 -6.68
CA TRP A 158 -5.73 -6.54 -5.56
C TRP A 158 -4.58 -5.55 -5.32
N ILE A 159 -3.84 -5.16 -6.35
CA ILE A 159 -2.64 -4.34 -6.14
C ILE A 159 -2.98 -2.86 -5.99
N THR A 160 -2.94 -2.40 -4.73
CA THR A 160 -3.04 -0.99 -4.38
C THR A 160 -1.91 -0.19 -5.04
N ASN A 161 -2.27 0.98 -5.58
CA ASN A 161 -1.44 1.85 -6.42
C ASN A 161 -1.04 1.25 -7.76
N GLY A 162 -1.48 0.04 -8.13
CA GLY A 162 -0.99 -0.71 -9.29
C GLY A 162 -0.92 0.11 -10.60
N PRO A 163 -2.01 0.77 -11.06
CA PRO A 163 -1.99 1.55 -12.31
C PRO A 163 -1.08 2.79 -12.27
N ASP A 164 -0.88 3.32 -11.06
CA ASP A 164 -0.20 4.57 -10.81
C ASP A 164 1.28 4.38 -10.46
N ALA A 165 1.68 3.18 -10.03
CA ALA A 165 3.00 2.91 -9.49
C ALA A 165 4.08 2.95 -10.57
N ASP A 166 5.18 3.61 -10.24
CA ASP A 166 6.40 3.67 -11.06
C ASP A 166 7.39 2.57 -10.66
N VAL A 167 7.34 2.15 -9.39
CA VAL A 167 8.17 1.09 -8.82
C VAL A 167 7.30 0.14 -7.99
N LEU A 168 7.47 -1.17 -8.20
CA LEU A 168 6.68 -2.19 -7.52
C LEU A 168 7.60 -3.25 -6.90
N VAL A 169 7.32 -3.62 -5.65
CA VAL A 169 7.94 -4.78 -4.97
C VAL A 169 7.09 -6.01 -5.27
N VAL A 170 7.58 -6.93 -6.10
CA VAL A 170 6.80 -8.09 -6.59
C VAL A 170 7.40 -9.40 -6.10
N TYR A 171 6.56 -10.30 -5.60
CA TYR A 171 6.97 -11.65 -5.20
C TYR A 171 6.62 -12.67 -6.28
N ALA A 172 7.58 -13.50 -6.67
CA ALA A 172 7.37 -14.55 -7.67
C ALA A 172 8.15 -15.83 -7.32
N LYS A 173 7.63 -16.98 -7.75
CA LYS A 173 8.28 -18.28 -7.56
C LYS A 173 9.46 -18.46 -8.51
N THR A 174 10.65 -18.59 -7.92
CA THR A 174 11.92 -18.84 -8.61
C THR A 174 12.37 -20.30 -8.54
N ASP A 175 11.92 -21.05 -7.51
CA ASP A 175 12.21 -22.48 -7.40
C ASP A 175 10.97 -23.25 -6.90
N PRO A 176 10.11 -23.74 -7.81
CA PRO A 176 8.90 -24.48 -7.43
C PRO A 176 9.18 -25.88 -6.87
N LYS A 177 10.41 -26.39 -6.95
CA LYS A 177 10.80 -27.71 -6.43
C LYS A 177 11.40 -27.61 -5.03
N ALA A 178 11.84 -26.42 -4.62
CA ALA A 178 12.31 -26.17 -3.27
C ALA A 178 11.18 -26.28 -2.23
N LYS A 179 11.57 -26.33 -0.96
CA LYS A 179 10.62 -26.14 0.14
C LYS A 179 9.96 -24.77 0.00
N ALA A 180 8.68 -24.65 0.38
CA ALA A 180 7.88 -23.45 0.19
C ALA A 180 8.58 -22.15 0.67
N GLN A 181 9.26 -22.19 1.81
CA GLN A 181 10.02 -21.07 2.40
C GLN A 181 11.24 -20.61 1.56
N HIS A 182 11.69 -21.40 0.58
CA HIS A 182 12.82 -21.12 -0.30
C HIS A 182 12.41 -21.09 -1.79
N ALA A 183 11.11 -21.04 -2.07
CA ALA A 183 10.59 -21.13 -3.43
C ALA A 183 10.37 -19.76 -4.10
N ILE A 184 10.40 -18.67 -3.32
CA ILE A 184 9.96 -17.33 -3.73
C ILE A 184 11.11 -16.34 -3.62
N SER A 185 11.20 -15.43 -4.59
CA SER A 185 12.11 -14.28 -4.57
C SER A 185 11.32 -12.97 -4.70
N THR A 186 11.97 -11.88 -4.32
CA THR A 186 11.41 -10.53 -4.41
C THR A 186 12.11 -9.75 -5.53
N PHE A 187 11.33 -9.06 -6.34
CA PHE A 187 11.78 -8.34 -7.52
C PHE A 187 11.33 -6.88 -7.46
N LEU A 188 12.18 -5.97 -7.92
CA LEU A 188 11.83 -4.57 -8.17
C LEU A 188 11.43 -4.43 -9.64
N ILE A 189 10.16 -4.13 -9.88
CA ILE A 189 9.58 -3.92 -11.21
C ILE A 189 9.37 -2.43 -11.44
N GLU A 190 9.70 -1.95 -12.63
CA GLU A 190 9.51 -0.56 -13.04
C GLU A 190 8.38 -0.47 -14.08
N LYS A 191 7.62 0.61 -14.02
CA LYS A 191 6.65 0.93 -15.06
C LYS A 191 7.34 1.05 -16.41
N GLY A 192 6.78 0.38 -17.42
CA GLY A 192 7.33 0.38 -18.78
C GLY A 192 8.35 -0.72 -19.08
N MET A 193 8.65 -1.61 -18.12
CA MET A 193 9.39 -2.85 -18.41
C MET A 193 8.64 -3.68 -19.47
N GLU A 194 9.39 -4.22 -20.44
CA GLU A 194 8.85 -5.10 -21.48
C GLU A 194 8.14 -6.30 -20.83
N GLY A 195 6.90 -6.57 -21.24
CA GLY A 195 6.07 -7.66 -20.72
C GLY A 195 5.34 -7.36 -19.41
N PHE A 196 5.48 -6.16 -18.82
CA PHE A 196 4.71 -5.73 -17.65
C PHE A 196 3.58 -4.78 -18.06
N THR A 197 2.35 -5.10 -17.67
CA THR A 197 1.16 -4.25 -17.88
C THR A 197 0.22 -4.27 -16.66
N THR A 198 -0.74 -3.36 -16.64
CA THR A 198 -1.78 -3.28 -15.61
C THR A 198 -3.16 -3.37 -16.25
N ALA A 199 -4.07 -4.13 -15.65
CA ALA A 199 -5.46 -4.19 -16.09
C ALA A 199 -6.24 -2.93 -15.64
N GLN A 200 -7.52 -2.85 -16.03
CA GLN A 200 -8.41 -1.78 -15.59
C GLN A 200 -8.51 -1.72 -14.05
N LYS A 201 -8.69 -0.50 -13.54
CA LYS A 201 -8.98 -0.24 -12.13
C LYS A 201 -10.26 -0.95 -11.70
N LEU A 202 -10.25 -1.50 -10.48
CA LEU A 202 -11.39 -2.19 -9.88
C LEU A 202 -12.40 -1.19 -9.31
N ASN A 203 -13.69 -1.44 -9.58
CA ASN A 203 -14.80 -0.70 -8.99
C ASN A 203 -15.16 -1.29 -7.61
N LYS A 204 -14.68 -0.64 -6.55
CA LYS A 204 -14.76 -1.14 -5.17
C LYS A 204 -15.92 -0.53 -4.39
N LEU A 205 -16.33 -1.23 -3.32
CA LEU A 205 -17.37 -0.77 -2.39
C LEU A 205 -16.92 0.45 -1.58
N GLY A 206 -15.71 0.40 -1.03
CA GLY A 206 -15.08 1.47 -0.27
C GLY A 206 -13.63 1.64 -0.69
N MET A 207 -12.90 2.54 -0.01
CA MET A 207 -11.54 2.94 -0.40
C MET A 207 -11.49 3.44 -1.86
N ARG A 208 -12.59 4.04 -2.34
CA ARG A 208 -12.70 4.61 -3.68
C ARG A 208 -11.82 5.86 -3.75
N GLY A 209 -11.04 5.98 -4.83
CA GLY A 209 -9.92 6.91 -4.96
C GLY A 209 -8.55 6.25 -4.76
N SER A 210 -8.47 5.14 -4.02
CA SER A 210 -7.27 4.30 -3.99
C SER A 210 -7.29 3.39 -5.22
N SER A 211 -6.41 3.62 -6.19
CA SER A 211 -6.35 2.78 -7.40
C SER A 211 -5.92 1.35 -7.05
N THR A 212 -6.72 0.37 -7.45
CA THR A 212 -6.43 -1.06 -7.26
C THR A 212 -6.64 -1.77 -8.60
N CYS A 213 -5.71 -2.62 -9.02
CA CYS A 213 -5.84 -3.38 -10.27
C CYS A 213 -5.23 -4.77 -10.21
N GLU A 214 -5.40 -5.52 -11.29
CA GLU A 214 -4.55 -6.65 -11.62
C GLU A 214 -3.26 -6.17 -12.30
N LEU A 215 -2.13 -6.79 -11.97
CA LEU A 215 -0.88 -6.67 -12.69
C LEU A 215 -0.68 -7.90 -13.56
N VAL A 216 -0.22 -7.72 -14.79
CA VAL A 216 -0.01 -8.81 -15.75
C VAL A 216 1.46 -8.83 -16.17
N PHE A 217 2.05 -10.03 -16.12
CA PHE A 217 3.41 -10.32 -16.54
C PHE A 217 3.37 -11.36 -17.66
N GLU A 218 3.75 -10.94 -18.87
CA GLU A 218 3.85 -11.79 -20.06
C GLU A 218 5.28 -11.68 -20.60
N ASP A 219 6.08 -12.72 -20.33
CA ASP A 219 7.51 -12.73 -20.62
C ASP A 219 8.26 -11.48 -20.13
N CYS A 220 7.87 -10.98 -18.95
CA CYS A 220 8.40 -9.75 -18.38
C CYS A 220 9.88 -9.90 -18.02
N LYS A 221 10.76 -9.12 -18.66
CA LYS A 221 12.22 -9.21 -18.47
C LYS A 221 12.68 -8.33 -17.31
N VAL A 222 13.24 -8.95 -16.28
CA VAL A 222 13.69 -8.29 -15.05
C VAL A 222 15.17 -8.58 -14.81
N PRO A 223 16.06 -7.57 -14.80
CA PRO A 223 17.49 -7.79 -14.59
C PRO A 223 17.78 -8.52 -13.27
N VAL A 224 18.84 -9.34 -13.21
CA VAL A 224 19.26 -9.99 -11.95
C VAL A 224 19.58 -8.98 -10.84
N SER A 225 20.00 -7.76 -11.19
CA SER A 225 20.23 -6.67 -10.25
C SER A 225 18.98 -6.16 -9.54
N ASN A 226 17.79 -6.50 -10.05
CA ASN A 226 16.51 -6.12 -9.48
C ASN A 226 15.94 -7.17 -8.51
N VAL A 227 16.66 -8.28 -8.29
CA VAL A 227 16.36 -9.19 -7.17
C VAL A 227 16.72 -8.51 -5.86
N MET A 228 15.73 -8.33 -4.98
CA MET A 228 15.88 -7.65 -3.68
C MET A 228 15.85 -8.68 -2.54
N GLY A 229 16.65 -8.45 -1.50
CA GLY A 229 16.68 -9.34 -0.32
C GLY A 229 17.33 -10.71 -0.52
N GLY A 230 17.80 -11.01 -1.74
CA GLY A 230 18.48 -12.26 -2.08
C GLY A 230 17.59 -13.29 -2.79
N LEU A 231 18.20 -14.09 -3.67
CA LEU A 231 17.53 -15.16 -4.40
C LEU A 231 16.95 -16.19 -3.42
N ASN A 232 15.71 -16.59 -3.66
CA ASN A 232 14.95 -17.57 -2.87
C ASN A 232 14.71 -17.18 -1.40
N ALA A 233 14.94 -15.91 -1.04
CA ALA A 233 14.71 -15.37 0.30
C ALA A 233 13.40 -14.57 0.41
N GLY A 234 12.57 -14.56 -0.63
CA GLY A 234 11.38 -13.70 -0.72
C GLY A 234 10.33 -13.99 0.35
N VAL A 235 10.21 -15.22 0.86
CA VAL A 235 9.31 -15.53 1.99
C VAL A 235 9.74 -14.78 3.26
N TYR A 236 11.04 -14.62 3.50
CA TYR A 236 11.53 -13.88 4.67
C TYR A 236 11.28 -12.37 4.54
N VAL A 237 11.50 -11.82 3.34
CA VAL A 237 11.18 -10.41 3.03
C VAL A 237 9.67 -10.15 3.21
N LEU A 238 8.83 -11.06 2.71
CA LEU A 238 7.38 -10.99 2.81
C LEU A 238 6.93 -11.02 4.28
N MET A 239 7.31 -12.06 5.02
CA MET A 239 6.81 -12.28 6.39
C MET A 239 7.31 -11.19 7.35
N SER A 240 8.58 -10.79 7.24
CA SER A 240 9.11 -9.69 8.06
C SER A 240 8.54 -8.32 7.69
N GLY A 241 7.94 -8.20 6.50
CA GLY A 241 7.18 -7.05 6.05
C GLY A 241 5.78 -6.98 6.63
N LEU A 242 5.06 -8.10 6.59
CA LEU A 242 3.67 -8.22 7.03
C LEU A 242 3.47 -7.75 8.48
N ASP A 243 4.43 -8.02 9.36
CA ASP A 243 4.33 -7.57 10.76
C ASP A 243 4.31 -6.03 10.88
N LEU A 244 5.13 -5.34 10.10
CA LEU A 244 5.18 -3.88 10.08
C LEU A 244 4.01 -3.26 9.31
N GLU A 245 3.61 -3.92 8.22
CA GLU A 245 2.40 -3.58 7.50
C GLU A 245 1.17 -3.58 8.40
N ARG A 246 0.97 -4.66 9.16
CA ARG A 246 -0.13 -4.75 10.13
C ARG A 246 -0.03 -3.67 11.21
N LEU A 247 1.17 -3.41 11.73
CA LEU A 247 1.40 -2.36 12.73
C LEU A 247 0.98 -0.99 12.20
N VAL A 248 1.51 -0.58 11.04
CA VAL A 248 1.27 0.76 10.49
C VAL A 248 -0.18 0.91 9.99
N LEU A 249 -0.70 -0.08 9.26
CA LEU A 249 -2.06 -0.02 8.72
C LEU A 249 -3.14 -0.11 9.81
N SER A 250 -2.84 -0.67 10.99
CA SER A 250 -3.77 -0.66 12.13
C SER A 250 -4.09 0.75 12.63
N ALA A 251 -3.26 1.74 12.30
CA ALA A 251 -3.52 3.14 12.59
C ALA A 251 -4.59 3.75 11.65
N GLY A 252 -4.82 3.14 10.49
CA GLY A 252 -5.82 3.57 9.52
C GLY A 252 -7.24 3.63 10.09
N PRO A 253 -7.77 2.54 10.68
CA PRO A 253 -9.10 2.57 11.31
C PRO A 253 -9.20 3.50 12.53
N ILE A 254 -8.09 3.86 13.17
CA ILE A 254 -8.09 4.74 14.34
C ILE A 254 -8.32 6.20 13.91
N GLY A 255 -7.73 6.62 12.80
CA GLY A 255 -7.75 8.01 12.32
C GLY A 255 -9.13 8.68 12.30
N PRO A 256 -10.14 8.10 11.63
CA PRO A 256 -11.48 8.67 11.56
C PRO A 256 -12.20 8.82 12.90
N GLU A 257 -11.84 8.02 13.91
CA GLU A 257 -12.45 8.04 15.24
C GLU A 257 -11.82 9.08 16.18
N LEU A 258 -10.71 9.71 15.77
CA LEU A 258 -10.00 10.68 16.61
C LEU A 258 -10.75 12.03 16.67
N PRO A 259 -10.83 12.66 17.86
CA PRO A 259 -11.44 13.98 17.98
C PRO A 259 -10.58 15.03 17.25
N PRO A 260 -11.19 16.08 16.66
CA PRO A 260 -10.47 17.15 15.97
C PRO A 260 -9.51 17.88 16.91
N LEU A 261 -8.33 18.24 16.41
CA LEU A 261 -7.26 18.84 17.22
C LEU A 261 -7.38 20.37 17.39
N ASP A 262 -8.21 21.03 16.57
CA ASP A 262 -8.33 22.48 16.52
C ASP A 262 -9.64 23.02 17.11
N GLY A 263 -10.43 22.16 17.76
CA GLY A 263 -11.69 22.55 18.40
C GLY A 263 -12.80 22.94 17.42
N ARG A 264 -12.59 22.83 16.10
CA ARG A 264 -13.70 22.85 15.14
C ARG A 264 -14.51 21.58 15.40
N GLN A 265 -15.79 21.73 15.79
CA GLN A 265 -16.72 20.62 15.67
C GLN A 265 -16.62 20.15 14.22
N GLY A 266 -16.26 18.88 14.02
CA GLY A 266 -16.30 18.29 12.69
C GLY A 266 -17.66 18.62 12.11
N ASP A 267 -17.69 19.04 10.84
CA ASP A 267 -18.94 19.18 10.13
C ASP A 267 -19.50 17.76 10.02
N GLY A 268 -20.24 17.35 11.06
CA GLY A 268 -21.04 16.14 11.10
C GLY A 268 -22.24 16.30 10.17
N GLY A 269 -22.01 16.87 8.97
CA GLY A 269 -22.88 16.68 7.84
C GLY A 269 -23.01 15.19 7.63
N GLU A 270 -24.23 14.75 7.34
CA GLU A 270 -24.67 13.38 7.10
C GLU A 270 -23.97 12.67 5.91
N GLY A 271 -22.73 13.05 5.58
CA GLY A 271 -21.93 12.60 4.45
C GLY A 271 -20.56 12.01 4.80
N SER A 272 -20.22 11.78 6.08
CA SER A 272 -19.08 10.89 6.39
C SER A 272 -19.48 9.47 6.02
N VAL A 273 -19.27 9.08 4.77
CA VAL A 273 -19.38 7.69 4.30
C VAL A 273 -18.20 6.92 4.88
N ASN A 274 -18.21 6.73 6.20
CA ASN A 274 -17.28 5.89 6.94
C ASN A 274 -17.79 4.44 6.85
N THR A 275 -17.73 3.86 5.66
CA THR A 275 -17.69 2.40 5.52
C THR A 275 -16.24 2.01 5.30
N LEU A 276 -15.52 1.88 6.41
CA LEU A 276 -14.22 1.20 6.48
C LEU A 276 -14.42 -0.28 6.15
N ASN A 277 -14.56 -0.60 4.86
CA ASN A 277 -14.37 -1.94 4.35
C ASN A 277 -12.97 -1.99 3.77
N PHE A 278 -12.03 -2.52 4.55
CA PHE A 278 -10.66 -2.71 4.12
C PHE A 278 -10.60 -3.64 2.90
N ASP A 279 -9.67 -3.36 1.99
CA ASP A 279 -9.38 -4.21 0.84
C ASP A 279 -9.03 -5.65 1.26
N ALA A 280 -9.28 -6.62 0.37
CA ALA A 280 -9.11 -8.06 0.62
C ALA A 280 -7.69 -8.42 1.14
N GLU A 281 -6.66 -7.65 0.79
CA GLU A 281 -5.28 -7.82 1.29
C GLU A 281 -5.18 -7.67 2.82
N PHE A 282 -5.99 -6.80 3.43
CA PHE A 282 -6.04 -6.59 4.88
C PHE A 282 -6.91 -7.62 5.62
N VAL A 283 -8.02 -8.05 5.00
CA VAL A 283 -8.96 -9.01 5.61
C VAL A 283 -8.40 -10.45 5.57
N GLU A 284 -7.78 -10.86 4.47
CA GLU A 284 -7.31 -12.24 4.27
C GLU A 284 -6.09 -12.62 5.14
N THR A 285 -5.25 -11.65 5.51
CA THR A 285 -4.09 -11.91 6.39
C THR A 285 -4.44 -11.95 7.89
N SER A 286 -5.68 -11.62 8.27
CA SER A 286 -6.15 -11.53 9.66
C SER A 286 -6.89 -12.78 10.17
N GLU A 287 -7.20 -13.75 9.30
CA GLU A 287 -8.06 -14.91 9.62
C GLU A 287 -7.53 -15.89 10.68
N ASN A 288 -6.31 -15.70 11.21
CA ASN A 288 -5.72 -16.59 12.22
C ASN A 288 -5.90 -16.18 13.69
N TYR A 289 -6.61 -15.08 14.01
CA TYR A 289 -6.98 -14.76 15.40
C TYR A 289 -8.49 -14.51 15.53
N LYS A 290 -9.14 -15.31 16.38
CA LYS A 290 -10.59 -15.42 16.54
C LYS A 290 -11.25 -14.10 17.01
N ALA A 291 -12.17 -13.61 16.17
CA ALA A 291 -13.35 -12.73 16.41
C ALA A 291 -13.16 -11.20 16.48
N PRO A 292 -14.14 -10.38 16.04
CA PRO A 292 -14.94 -10.45 14.80
C PRO A 292 -14.93 -9.08 14.07
N PHE A 293 -14.26 -8.96 12.91
CA PHE A 293 -14.25 -7.71 12.13
C PHE A 293 -14.52 -7.88 10.63
N ALA A 294 -14.88 -9.08 10.18
CA ALA A 294 -15.09 -9.37 8.76
C ALA A 294 -16.50 -9.90 8.49
N GLN A 295 -17.44 -9.01 8.20
CA GLN A 295 -18.63 -9.31 7.40
C GLN A 295 -18.96 -8.11 6.52
N CYS A 296 -18.56 -8.19 5.24
CA CYS A 296 -19.30 -7.74 4.05
C CYS A 296 -18.35 -7.34 2.92
N ILE A 297 -18.00 -8.28 2.04
CA ILE A 297 -17.66 -7.99 0.63
C ILE A 297 -18.25 -9.12 -0.23
N VAL A 298 -19.37 -8.86 -0.90
CA VAL A 298 -19.68 -9.12 -2.33
C VAL A 298 -21.07 -8.52 -2.60
N ARG A 299 -21.17 -7.69 -3.66
CA ARG A 299 -22.43 -7.16 -4.20
C ARG A 299 -23.29 -8.33 -4.71
N LEU A 300 -24.36 -8.67 -3.99
CA LEU A 300 -25.43 -9.56 -4.45
C LEU A 300 -26.31 -8.82 -5.47
N ASP A 301 -25.85 -8.67 -6.71
CA ASP A 301 -26.74 -8.34 -7.84
C ASP A 301 -26.97 -9.61 -8.67
N ARG A 302 -27.74 -10.57 -8.11
CA ARG A 302 -28.43 -11.64 -8.86
C ARG A 302 -29.46 -12.42 -8.00
N ILE A 303 -30.43 -11.71 -7.41
CA ILE A 303 -31.73 -12.32 -7.10
C ILE A 303 -32.80 -11.33 -7.54
N GLY A 304 -33.42 -11.62 -8.68
CA GLY A 304 -34.58 -10.87 -9.14
C GLY A 304 -35.74 -11.05 -8.16
N TYR A 305 -36.24 -9.94 -7.62
CA TYR A 305 -37.57 -9.89 -7.06
C TYR A 305 -38.55 -9.54 -8.18
N ASP A 306 -39.30 -10.55 -8.62
CA ASP A 306 -40.53 -10.38 -9.37
C ASP A 306 -41.60 -9.88 -8.39
N THR A 307 -42.01 -8.63 -8.54
CA THR A 307 -43.12 -8.04 -7.80
C THR A 307 -44.40 -8.12 -8.62
N THR A 308 -44.84 -9.32 -9.03
CA THR A 308 -46.21 -9.56 -9.51
C THR A 308 -46.66 -11.01 -9.35
N ALA A 309 -47.34 -11.36 -8.25
CA ALA A 309 -48.37 -12.42 -8.23
C ALA A 309 -49.16 -12.42 -6.90
N THR A 310 -50.42 -11.96 -7.01
CA THR A 310 -51.62 -12.16 -6.17
C THR A 310 -51.53 -11.96 -4.66
#